data_AF-A0A1C5FWD6-F1
#
_entry.id   AF-A0A1C5FWD6-F1
#
_cell.length_a   1.000
_cell.length_b   1.000
_cell.length_c   1.000
_cell.angle_alpha   90.00
_cell.angle_beta   90.00
_cell.angle_gamma   90.00
#
_symmetry.space_group_name_H-M   'P 1'
#
loop_
_entity.id
_entity.type
_entity.pdbx_description
1 polymer ?
#
loop_
_entity_poly.entity_id
_entity_poly.type
_entity_poly.pdbx_seq_one_letter_code
_entity_poly.pdbx_strand_id
1 'polypeptide(L)'
;MHLQGSSWSAAVASSDGNGGRNTPLRVDAQRNLEHVLRAAREVFGELGYGAPMEDVARRARVGVGTVYRRFPSKDVLVRRIAEEETARLTDQARAALGQENEPWSALARFLRTSVASGAGRLLPPQVLRVGVEVEAEIRLPQQRQAAVAGP
;
A
#
# COMPACT_ATOMS: atom_id res chain seq x y z
N MET A 1 70.09 45.25 -22.17
CA MET A 1 69.56 44.67 -20.91
C MET A 1 68.61 43.56 -21.31
N HIS A 2 68.98 42.31 -21.03
CA HIS A 2 68.33 41.07 -21.47
C HIS A 2 67.70 40.34 -20.27
N LEU A 3 66.69 39.51 -20.59
CA LEU A 3 65.70 38.81 -19.76
C LEU A 3 66.23 37.69 -18.84
N GLN A 4 65.51 37.43 -17.73
CA GLN A 4 65.14 36.10 -17.13
C GLN A 4 64.16 36.40 -15.97
N GLY A 5 62.91 35.89 -15.87
CA GLY A 5 62.49 34.51 -15.53
C GLY A 5 62.83 34.20 -14.06
N SER A 6 61.94 33.81 -13.14
CA SER A 6 60.81 32.86 -13.23
C SER A 6 60.02 32.79 -11.89
N SER A 7 58.86 32.13 -11.97
CA SER A 7 57.72 31.93 -11.05
C SER A 7 58.03 31.47 -9.60
N TRP A 8 57.08 31.45 -8.65
CA TRP A 8 56.09 30.38 -8.42
C TRP A 8 54.82 30.89 -7.68
N SER A 9 53.71 30.17 -7.86
CA SER A 9 52.34 30.48 -7.44
C SER A 9 51.85 29.53 -6.34
N ALA A 10 51.04 30.02 -5.39
CA ALA A 10 50.14 29.26 -4.50
C ALA A 10 49.21 30.27 -3.78
N ALA A 11 48.00 29.99 -3.34
CA ALA A 11 46.95 29.03 -3.68
C ALA A 11 45.70 29.57 -2.96
N VAL A 12 44.54 29.32 -3.55
CA VAL A 12 43.22 29.81 -3.15
C VAL A 12 42.75 29.12 -1.86
N ALA A 13 42.22 29.87 -0.91
CA ALA A 13 41.35 29.35 0.15
C ALA A 13 39.90 29.69 -0.19
N SER A 14 39.14 28.67 -0.59
CA SER A 14 37.69 28.71 -0.79
C SER A 14 37.03 27.82 0.25
N SER A 15 36.24 28.42 1.13
CA SER A 15 35.18 27.81 1.94
C SER A 15 34.28 28.98 2.36
N ASP A 16 32.95 28.96 2.37
CA ASP A 16 31.98 27.89 2.46
C ASP A 16 30.67 28.34 1.80
N GLY A 17 29.95 27.38 1.23
CA GLY A 17 28.61 27.63 0.68
C GLY A 17 27.93 26.40 0.08
N ASN A 18 28.20 25.18 0.57
CA ASN A 18 27.47 23.99 0.13
C ASN A 18 26.15 23.83 0.90
N GLY A 19 25.25 24.79 0.73
CA GLY A 19 23.85 24.68 1.13
C GLY A 19 22.97 24.48 -0.10
N GLY A 20 22.39 23.28 -0.26
CA GLY A 20 21.18 23.14 -1.09
C GLY A 20 21.24 22.24 -2.33
N ARG A 21 21.62 20.96 -2.20
CA ARG A 21 21.35 19.96 -3.27
C ARG A 21 20.60 18.70 -2.83
N ASN A 22 19.97 18.67 -1.65
CA ASN A 22 19.37 17.44 -1.09
C ASN A 22 17.84 17.31 -1.20
N THR A 23 17.16 18.20 -1.93
CA THR A 23 15.68 18.25 -1.97
C THR A 23 15.04 17.63 -3.22
N PRO A 24 15.59 17.75 -4.46
CA PRO A 24 14.93 17.22 -5.66
C PRO A 24 14.92 15.68 -5.75
N LEU A 25 16.06 15.03 -5.50
CA LEU A 25 16.21 13.58 -5.68
C LEU A 25 15.35 12.73 -4.72
N ARG A 26 15.05 13.25 -3.53
CA ARG A 26 14.19 12.57 -2.54
C ARG A 26 12.73 12.57 -2.97
N VAL A 27 12.26 13.66 -3.58
CA VAL A 27 10.89 13.77 -4.11
C VAL A 27 10.68 12.81 -5.27
N ASP A 28 11.65 12.72 -6.18
CA ASP A 28 11.58 11.80 -7.31
C ASP A 28 11.60 10.34 -6.87
N ALA A 29 12.43 9.99 -5.88
CA ALA A 29 12.45 8.65 -5.29
C ALA A 29 11.11 8.27 -4.65
N GLN A 30 10.46 9.23 -3.98
CA GLN A 30 9.15 9.05 -3.37
C GLN A 30 8.04 8.84 -4.42
N ARG A 31 8.04 9.65 -5.49
CA ARG A 31 7.10 9.47 -6.62
C ARG A 31 7.28 8.13 -7.31
N ASN A 32 8.53 7.69 -7.50
CA ASN A 32 8.81 6.37 -8.06
C ASN A 32 8.29 5.24 -7.16
N LEU A 33 8.40 5.39 -5.84
CA LEU A 33 7.84 4.45 -4.88
C LEU A 33 6.31 4.37 -4.99
N GLU A 34 5.64 5.51 -5.02
CA GLU A 34 4.19 5.62 -5.18
C GLU A 34 3.71 4.99 -6.49
N HIS A 35 4.44 5.21 -7.59
CA HIS A 35 4.17 4.58 -8.87
C HIS A 35 4.29 3.05 -8.82
N VAL A 36 5.32 2.52 -8.18
CA VAL A 36 5.49 1.07 -8.01
C VAL A 36 4.36 0.48 -7.16
N LEU A 37 3.98 1.12 -6.06
CA LEU A 37 2.90 0.66 -5.19
C LEU A 37 1.53 0.69 -5.88
N ARG A 38 1.25 1.73 -6.68
CA ARG A 38 0.05 1.79 -7.50
C ARG A 38 0.02 0.67 -8.54
N ALA A 39 1.10 0.50 -9.30
CA ALA A 39 1.21 -0.56 -10.29
C ALA A 39 1.04 -1.95 -9.68
N ALA A 40 1.59 -2.17 -8.49
CA ALA A 40 1.45 -3.43 -7.76
C ALA A 40 0.00 -3.69 -7.35
N ARG A 41 -0.72 -2.69 -6.84
CA ARG A 41 -2.15 -2.79 -6.52
C ARG A 41 -2.97 -3.20 -7.74
N GLU A 42 -2.72 -2.59 -8.88
CA GLU A 42 -3.44 -2.93 -10.12
C GLU A 42 -3.12 -4.36 -10.57
N VAL A 43 -1.84 -4.73 -10.66
CA VAL A 43 -1.39 -6.06 -11.11
C VAL A 43 -1.93 -7.17 -10.20
N PHE A 44 -1.80 -7.02 -8.89
CA PHE A 44 -2.30 -8.02 -7.95
C PHE A 44 -3.84 -8.00 -7.84
N GLY A 45 -4.49 -6.86 -8.08
CA GLY A 45 -5.95 -6.75 -8.12
C GLY A 45 -6.58 -7.43 -9.34
N GLU A 46 -5.86 -7.44 -10.48
CA GLU A 46 -6.27 -8.06 -11.74
C GLU A 46 -5.90 -9.55 -11.82
N LEU A 47 -4.65 -9.89 -11.51
CA LEU A 47 -4.07 -11.22 -11.70
C LEU A 47 -4.00 -12.03 -10.40
N GLY A 48 -4.40 -11.42 -9.28
CA GLY A 48 -4.34 -12.01 -7.94
C GLY A 48 -2.93 -12.02 -7.33
N TYR A 49 -2.84 -12.56 -6.11
CA TYR A 49 -1.59 -12.76 -5.39
C TYR A 49 -0.58 -13.63 -6.15
N GLY A 50 -0.93 -14.33 -7.24
CA GLY A 50 0.02 -15.13 -8.03
C GLY A 50 0.95 -14.32 -8.94
N ALA A 51 0.62 -13.06 -9.24
CA ALA A 51 1.27 -12.31 -10.32
C ALA A 51 2.78 -12.10 -10.12
N PRO A 52 3.62 -12.22 -11.16
CA PRO A 52 5.07 -12.06 -11.03
C PRO A 52 5.46 -10.60 -10.74
N MET A 53 6.59 -10.39 -10.04
CA MET A 53 7.12 -9.05 -9.73
C MET A 53 7.54 -8.29 -11.00
N GLU A 54 7.86 -9.03 -12.06
CA GLU A 54 8.20 -8.52 -13.39
C GLU A 54 7.02 -7.79 -14.03
N ASP A 55 5.78 -8.25 -13.79
CA ASP A 55 4.57 -7.59 -14.28
C ASP A 55 4.35 -6.25 -13.57
N VAL A 56 4.67 -6.18 -12.28
CA VAL A 56 4.66 -4.93 -11.50
C VAL A 56 5.69 -3.94 -12.05
N ALA A 57 6.92 -4.40 -12.28
CA ALA A 57 7.99 -3.56 -12.83
C ALA A 57 7.61 -3.02 -14.22
N ARG A 58 7.08 -3.88 -15.09
CA ARG A 58 6.60 -3.52 -16.43
C ARG A 58 5.49 -2.48 -16.36
N ARG A 59 4.49 -2.68 -15.49
CA ARG A 59 3.37 -1.75 -15.27
C ARG A 59 3.85 -0.40 -14.74
N ALA A 60 4.77 -0.41 -13.79
CA ALA A 60 5.37 0.79 -13.21
C ALA A 60 6.37 1.50 -14.15
N ARG A 61 6.71 0.88 -15.29
CA ARG A 61 7.72 1.36 -16.25
C ARG A 61 9.10 1.57 -15.60
N VAL A 62 9.49 0.66 -14.72
CA VAL A 62 10.80 0.65 -14.05
C VAL A 62 11.52 -0.67 -14.29
N GLY A 63 12.85 -0.68 -14.14
CA GLY A 63 13.63 -1.91 -14.18
C GLY A 63 13.29 -2.85 -13.01
N VAL A 64 13.26 -4.16 -13.27
CA VAL A 64 12.97 -5.20 -12.26
C VAL A 64 13.93 -5.11 -11.06
N GLY A 65 15.22 -4.84 -11.30
CA GLY A 65 16.20 -4.62 -10.23
C GLY A 65 15.90 -3.41 -9.34
N THR A 66 15.23 -2.36 -9.86
CA THR A 66 14.78 -1.22 -9.06
C THR A 66 13.66 -1.62 -8.09
N VAL A 67 12.75 -2.50 -8.51
CA VAL A 67 11.69 -3.03 -7.64
C VAL A 67 12.30 -3.92 -6.56
N TYR A 68 13.12 -4.91 -6.91
CA TYR A 68 13.72 -5.83 -5.94
C TYR A 68 14.67 -5.14 -4.95
N ARG A 69 15.38 -4.08 -5.37
CA ARG A 69 16.20 -3.28 -4.44
C ARG A 69 15.36 -2.64 -3.33
N ARG A 70 14.12 -2.23 -3.64
CA ARG A 70 13.21 -1.57 -2.70
C ARG A 70 12.35 -2.58 -1.94
N PHE A 71 11.95 -3.65 -2.61
CA PHE A 71 11.09 -4.71 -2.12
C PHE A 71 11.77 -6.06 -2.39
N PRO A 72 12.63 -6.52 -1.47
CA PRO A 72 13.44 -7.72 -1.67
C PRO A 72 12.62 -8.99 -1.93
N SER A 73 11.37 -9.02 -1.47
CA SER A 73 10.42 -10.06 -1.79
C SER A 73 9.04 -9.48 -2.09
N LYS A 74 8.21 -10.28 -2.76
CA LYS A 74 6.80 -9.99 -3.00
C LYS A 74 6.03 -9.78 -1.70
N ASP A 75 6.31 -10.57 -0.67
CA ASP A 75 5.67 -10.43 0.64
C ASP A 75 5.93 -9.05 1.25
N VAL A 76 7.15 -8.50 1.08
CA VAL A 76 7.48 -7.15 1.57
C VAL A 76 6.69 -6.08 0.83
N LEU A 77 6.53 -6.21 -0.49
CA LEU A 77 5.70 -5.31 -1.30
C LEU A 77 4.23 -5.39 -0.88
N VAL A 78 3.69 -6.60 -0.77
CA VAL A 78 2.28 -6.83 -0.42
C VAL A 78 1.99 -6.35 1.00
N ARG A 79 2.87 -6.61 1.97
CA ARG A 79 2.74 -6.07 3.33
C ARG A 79 2.68 -4.55 3.32
N ARG A 80 3.54 -3.90 2.53
CA ARG A 80 3.54 -2.44 2.43
C ARG A 80 2.22 -1.89 1.87
N ILE A 81 1.68 -2.55 0.84
CA ILE A 81 0.38 -2.21 0.28
C ILE A 81 -0.74 -2.44 1.32
N ALA A 82 -0.69 -3.56 2.04
CA ALA A 82 -1.67 -3.87 3.08
C ALA A 82 -1.66 -2.84 4.23
N GLU A 83 -0.50 -2.36 4.64
CA GLU A 83 -0.37 -1.25 5.61
C GLU A 83 -1.08 0.02 5.12
N GLU A 84 -0.87 0.40 3.84
CA GLU A 84 -1.52 1.58 3.25
C GLU A 84 -3.03 1.42 3.11
N GLU A 85 -3.50 0.25 2.68
CA GLU A 85 -4.94 -0.01 2.57
C GLU A 85 -5.59 -0.07 3.96
N THR A 86 -4.92 -0.62 4.98
CA THR A 86 -5.43 -0.63 6.35
C THR A 86 -5.58 0.79 6.91
N ALA A 87 -4.58 1.65 6.67
CA ALA A 87 -4.66 3.07 7.06
C ALA A 87 -5.84 3.76 6.34
N ARG A 88 -5.96 3.55 5.03
CA ARG A 88 -7.05 4.11 4.22
C ARG A 88 -8.44 3.64 4.68
N LEU A 89 -8.60 2.35 4.97
CA LEU A 89 -9.85 1.80 5.50
C LEU A 89 -10.18 2.39 6.87
N THR A 90 -9.18 2.59 7.72
CA THR A 90 -9.34 3.24 9.03
C THR A 90 -9.83 4.68 8.86
N ASP A 91 -9.25 5.44 7.94
CA ASP A 91 -9.68 6.82 7.66
C ASP A 91 -11.10 6.87 7.10
N GLN A 92 -11.46 5.92 6.23
CA GLN A 92 -12.83 5.79 5.72
C GLN A 92 -13.83 5.46 6.83
N ALA A 93 -13.48 4.57 7.77
CA ALA A 93 -14.31 4.26 8.91
C ALA A 93 -14.54 5.50 9.80
N ARG A 94 -13.47 6.26 10.09
CA ARG A 94 -13.57 7.53 10.84
C ARG A 94 -14.44 8.55 10.11
N ALA A 95 -14.30 8.68 8.79
CA ALA A 95 -15.10 9.58 7.99
C ALA A 95 -16.59 9.18 7.99
N ALA A 96 -16.90 7.89 7.88
CA ALA A 96 -18.28 7.40 7.94
C ALA A 96 -18.92 7.69 9.30
N LEU A 97 -18.19 7.50 10.40
CA LEU A 97 -18.65 7.86 11.75
C LEU A 97 -18.91 9.37 11.93
N GLY A 98 -18.16 10.23 11.25
CA GLY A 98 -18.33 11.68 11.33
C GLY A 98 -19.39 12.26 10.39
N GLN A 99 -19.83 11.50 9.38
CA GLN A 99 -20.75 11.95 8.33
C GLN A 99 -22.18 11.44 8.49
N GLU A 100 -22.36 10.32 9.18
CA GLU A 100 -23.66 9.66 9.36
C GLU A 100 -24.13 9.79 10.81
N ASN A 101 -25.40 10.13 11.01
CA ASN A 101 -25.99 10.29 12.34
C ASN A 101 -26.42 8.96 12.97
N GLU A 102 -26.57 7.92 12.15
CA GLU A 102 -27.11 6.62 12.56
C GLU A 102 -26.02 5.54 12.44
N PRO A 103 -25.75 4.73 13.49
CA PRO A 103 -24.64 3.78 13.51
C PRO A 103 -24.64 2.75 12.37
N TRP A 104 -25.81 2.21 12.02
CA TRP A 104 -25.94 1.25 10.93
C TRP A 104 -25.63 1.89 9.57
N SER A 105 -26.01 3.14 9.37
CA SER A 105 -25.74 3.91 8.16
C SER A 105 -24.23 4.16 7.98
N ALA A 106 -23.53 4.49 9.08
CA ALA A 106 -22.06 4.60 9.09
C ALA A 106 -21.40 3.25 8.72
N LEU A 107 -21.83 2.16 9.36
CA LEU A 107 -21.30 0.82 9.08
C LEU A 107 -21.56 0.39 7.64
N ALA A 108 -22.78 0.56 7.16
CA ALA A 108 -23.17 0.18 5.81
C ALA A 108 -22.41 1.00 4.75
N ARG A 109 -22.18 2.29 5.00
CA ARG A 109 -21.33 3.14 4.15
C ARG A 109 -19.90 2.62 4.12
N PHE A 110 -19.29 2.38 5.28
CA PHE A 110 -17.94 1.85 5.40
C PHE A 110 -17.78 0.50 4.67
N LEU A 111 -18.71 -0.44 4.87
CA LEU A 111 -18.65 -1.76 4.21
C LEU A 111 -18.77 -1.64 2.69
N ARG A 112 -19.69 -0.82 2.18
CA ARG A 112 -19.83 -0.58 0.73
C ARG A 112 -18.56 0.00 0.11
N THR A 113 -17.94 0.99 0.75
CA THR A 113 -16.70 1.60 0.25
C THR A 113 -15.51 0.65 0.37
N SER A 114 -15.45 -0.15 1.44
CA SER A 114 -14.38 -1.13 1.68
C SER A 114 -14.41 -2.25 0.65
N VAL A 115 -15.58 -2.82 0.36
CA VAL A 115 -15.72 -3.90 -0.64
C VAL A 115 -15.37 -3.40 -2.04
N ALA A 116 -15.79 -2.18 -2.39
CA ALA A 116 -15.48 -1.58 -3.69
C ALA A 116 -13.97 -1.34 -3.92
N SER A 117 -13.17 -1.25 -2.86
CA SER A 117 -11.71 -1.03 -2.98
C SER A 117 -10.95 -2.21 -3.57
N GLY A 118 -11.51 -3.43 -3.53
CA GLY A 118 -10.83 -4.64 -4.01
C GLY A 118 -9.63 -5.10 -3.16
N ALA A 119 -9.37 -4.47 -2.01
CA ALA A 119 -8.19 -4.72 -1.17
C ALA A 119 -8.00 -6.19 -0.77
N GLY A 120 -9.08 -6.98 -0.65
CA GLY A 120 -9.00 -8.41 -0.35
C GLY A 120 -8.20 -9.22 -1.36
N ARG A 121 -8.17 -8.83 -2.65
CA ARG A 121 -7.45 -9.59 -3.70
C ARG A 121 -5.93 -9.49 -3.60
N LEU A 122 -5.43 -8.51 -2.84
CA LEU A 122 -4.01 -8.23 -2.66
C LEU A 122 -3.39 -9.09 -1.58
N LEU A 123 -4.21 -9.69 -0.72
CA LEU A 123 -3.75 -10.43 0.43
C LEU A 123 -3.31 -11.84 0.02
N PRO A 124 -2.27 -12.40 0.67
CA PRO A 124 -1.97 -13.81 0.55
C PRO A 124 -3.23 -14.62 0.89
N PRO A 125 -3.52 -15.72 0.17
CA PRO A 125 -4.72 -16.52 0.41
C PRO A 125 -4.82 -17.05 1.84
N GLN A 126 -3.71 -17.13 2.58
CA GLN A 126 -3.66 -17.55 3.98
C GLN A 126 -4.21 -16.47 4.93
N VAL A 127 -4.16 -15.19 4.57
CA VAL A 127 -4.65 -14.07 5.40
C VAL A 127 -6.18 -13.97 5.34
N LEU A 128 -6.79 -14.36 4.21
CA LEU A 128 -8.25 -14.43 4.05
C LEU A 128 -8.88 -15.72 4.57
N ARG A 129 -8.07 -16.68 5.05
CA ARG A 129 -8.60 -17.74 5.93
C ARG A 129 -8.93 -17.07 7.27
N VAL A 130 -10.09 -16.43 7.31
CA VAL A 130 -10.80 -16.22 8.55
C VAL A 130 -10.97 -17.62 9.12
N GLY A 131 -10.13 -17.98 10.09
CA GLY A 131 -10.46 -18.99 11.07
C GLY A 131 -11.69 -18.47 11.78
N VAL A 132 -12.86 -18.66 11.18
CA VAL A 132 -14.05 -18.84 11.99
C VAL A 132 -13.77 -20.18 12.63
N GLU A 133 -13.11 -20.17 13.79
CA GLU A 133 -13.58 -21.05 14.84
C GLU A 133 -15.05 -20.65 15.00
N VAL A 134 -15.89 -21.29 14.20
CA VAL A 134 -17.31 -21.37 14.51
C VAL A 134 -17.28 -22.23 15.75
N GLU A 135 -17.08 -21.59 16.90
CA GLU A 135 -17.54 -22.17 18.14
C GLU A 135 -19.05 -22.30 17.91
N ALA A 136 -19.42 -23.51 17.52
CA ALA A 136 -20.74 -23.86 17.04
C ALA A 136 -21.69 -23.80 18.23
N GLU A 137 -22.08 -22.60 18.62
CA GLU A 137 -23.23 -22.40 19.48
C GLU A 137 -23.96 -21.09 19.17
N ILE A 138 -24.20 -20.83 17.87
CA ILE A 138 -25.37 -20.01 17.51
C ILE A 138 -26.59 -20.88 17.79
N ARG A 139 -27.07 -20.83 19.03
CA ARG A 139 -28.34 -21.43 19.45
C ARG A 139 -29.49 -20.68 18.75
N LEU A 140 -29.81 -21.10 17.53
CA LEU A 140 -31.02 -20.67 16.84
C LEU A 140 -32.23 -21.09 17.70
N PRO A 141 -33.13 -20.16 18.07
CA PRO A 141 -34.33 -20.52 18.80
C PRO A 141 -35.17 -21.46 17.92
N GLN A 142 -35.47 -22.65 18.45
CA GLN A 142 -36.36 -23.60 17.78
C GLN A 142 -37.73 -22.93 17.63
N GLN A 143 -38.08 -22.55 16.39
CA GLN A 143 -39.45 -22.23 16.05
C GLN A 143 -40.29 -23.46 16.42
N ARG A 144 -41.20 -23.29 17.38
CA ARG A 144 -42.29 -24.23 17.60
C ARG A 144 -43.01 -24.41 16.27
N GLN A 145 -42.81 -25.56 15.64
CA GLN A 145 -43.75 -26.01 14.62
C GLN A 145 -45.07 -26.21 15.35
N ALA A 146 -46.03 -25.33 15.05
CA ALA A 146 -47.42 -25.55 15.35
C ALA A 146 -47.83 -26.85 14.64
N ALA A 147 -48.06 -27.90 15.41
CA ALA A 147 -48.69 -29.11 14.91
C ALA A 147 -50.14 -28.76 14.55
N VAL A 148 -50.37 -28.46 13.28
CA VAL A 148 -51.66 -28.59 12.63
C VAL A 148 -51.72 -30.00 12.08
N ALA A 149 -52.57 -30.85 12.66
CA ALA A 149 -53.28 -31.91 11.94
C ALA A 149 -54.32 -32.54 12.86
N GLY A 150 -55.60 -32.24 12.59
CA GLY A 150 -56.72 -33.14 12.88
C GLY A 150 -56.63 -34.40 12.00
N PRO A 151 -57.53 -35.36 12.21
CA PRO A 151 -58.89 -35.21 11.71
C PRO A 151 -60.00 -35.30 12.76
#